data_AF-A0A0G0AZ09-F1
#
_entry.id   AF-A0A0G0AZ09-F1
#
_cell.length_a   1.000
_cell.length_b   1.000
_cell.length_c   1.000
_cell.angle_alpha   90.00
_cell.angle_beta   90.00
_cell.angle_gamma   90.00
#
_symmetry.space_group_name_H-M   'P 1'
#
loop_
_entity.id
_entity.type
_entity.pdbx_description
1 polymer ?
#
loop_
_entity_poly.entity_id
_entity_poly.type
_entity_poly.pdbx_seq_one_letter_code
_entity_poly.pdbx_strand_id
1 'polypeptide(L)'
;MKQKLFIIIFAIFLVSLIIYSKFIIKNKSNIVLDTQTNSEGSVIVEITPPQDILENFNIWRFSVNLNTHSIELTEDLTKISVLIDDKGKIYNPESWDEVVFYYLKLLTHYQKL
;
A
#
# COMPACT_ATOMS: atom_id res chain seq x y z
N MET A 1 -52.56 -20.77 -15.52
CA MET A 1 -52.27 -19.63 -14.61
C MET A 1 -51.04 -19.85 -13.71
N LYS A 2 -50.90 -21.01 -13.06
CA LYS A 2 -49.80 -21.31 -12.12
C LYS A 2 -48.38 -21.22 -12.72
N GLN A 3 -48.20 -21.67 -13.97
CA GLN A 3 -46.88 -21.63 -14.65
C GLN A 3 -46.42 -20.21 -15.00
N LYS A 4 -47.33 -19.33 -15.43
CA LYS A 4 -47.01 -17.91 -15.71
C LYS A 4 -46.64 -17.16 -14.43
N LEU A 5 -47.29 -17.49 -13.31
CA LEU A 5 -46.96 -16.95 -11.99
C LEU A 5 -45.54 -17.36 -11.54
N PHE A 6 -45.15 -18.61 -11.78
CA PHE A 6 -43.82 -19.12 -11.44
C PHE A 6 -42.70 -18.40 -12.21
N ILE A 7 -42.90 -18.13 -13.50
CA ILE A 7 -41.92 -17.41 -14.35
C ILE A 7 -41.70 -15.98 -13.84
N ILE A 8 -42.76 -15.29 -13.42
CA ILE A 8 -42.66 -13.92 -12.90
C ILE A 8 -41.87 -13.89 -11.59
N ILE A 9 -42.13 -14.83 -10.68
CA ILE A 9 -41.40 -14.93 -9.41
C ILE A 9 -39.92 -15.24 -9.66
N PHE A 10 -39.63 -16.15 -10.58
CA PHE A 10 -38.26 -16.50 -10.94
C PHE A 10 -37.49 -15.32 -11.56
N ALA A 11 -38.15 -14.52 -12.42
CA ALA A 11 -37.54 -13.33 -12.99
C ALA A 11 -37.20 -12.27 -11.92
N ILE A 12 -38.08 -12.04 -10.95
CA ILE A 12 -37.83 -11.12 -9.83
C ILE A 12 -36.66 -11.63 -8.97
N PHE A 13 -36.61 -12.94 -8.73
CA PHE A 13 -35.50 -13.56 -7.99
C PHE A 13 -34.15 -13.36 -8.69
N LEU A 14 -34.08 -13.57 -10.01
CA LEU A 14 -32.86 -13.34 -10.79
C LEU A 14 -32.43 -11.87 -10.77
N VAL A 15 -33.36 -10.93 -10.88
CA VAL A 15 -33.06 -9.49 -10.79
C VAL A 15 -32.54 -9.12 -9.41
N SER A 16 -33.15 -9.65 -8.35
CA SER A 16 -32.68 -9.49 -6.97
C SER A 16 -31.26 -10.03 -6.77
N LEU A 17 -30.95 -11.20 -7.35
CA LEU A 17 -29.61 -11.80 -7.29
C LEU A 17 -28.54 -10.92 -7.94
N ILE A 18 -28.85 -10.31 -9.09
CA ILE A 18 -27.96 -9.38 -9.78
C ILE A 18 -27.74 -8.10 -8.95
N ILE A 19 -28.79 -7.55 -8.35
CA ILE A 19 -28.70 -6.36 -7.48
C ILE A 19 -27.84 -6.68 -6.24
N TYR A 20 -28.06 -7.84 -5.63
CA TYR A 20 -27.30 -8.30 -4.47
C TYR A 20 -25.80 -8.45 -4.79
N SER A 21 -25.45 -9.00 -5.96
CA SER A 21 -24.05 -9.14 -6.37
C SER A 21 -23.30 -7.80 -6.46
N LYS A 22 -23.96 -6.74 -6.98
CA LYS A 22 -23.37 -5.40 -7.06
C LYS A 22 -23.21 -4.74 -5.70
N PHE A 23 -24.09 -5.04 -4.76
CA PHE A 23 -24.02 -4.53 -3.38
C PHE A 23 -22.80 -5.11 -2.63
N ILE A 24 -22.48 -6.39 -2.84
CA ILE A 24 -21.32 -7.04 -2.22
C ILE A 24 -19.99 -6.43 -2.73
N ILE A 25 -19.90 -6.09 -4.02
CA ILE A 25 -18.68 -5.53 -4.61
C ILE A 25 -18.37 -4.11 -4.09
N LYS A 26 -19.40 -3.34 -3.71
CA LYS A 26 -19.23 -1.95 -3.24
C LYS A 26 -18.61 -1.85 -1.84
N ASN A 27 -18.76 -2.89 -1.01
CA ASN A 27 -18.29 -2.87 0.38
C ASN A 27 -16.94 -3.59 0.54
N LYS A 28 -15.99 -3.33 -0.37
CA LYS A 28 -14.61 -3.76 -0.18
C LYS A 28 -14.01 -2.92 0.94
N SER A 29 -13.75 -3.55 2.09
CA SER A 29 -13.07 -2.93 3.23
C SER A 29 -11.68 -2.47 2.80
N ASN A 30 -11.42 -1.16 2.83
CA ASN A 30 -10.06 -0.65 2.74
C ASN A 30 -9.35 -1.03 4.03
N ILE A 31 -8.47 -2.04 3.96
CA ILE A 31 -7.59 -2.41 5.07
C ILE A 31 -6.52 -1.32 5.13
N VAL A 32 -6.64 -0.43 6.11
CA VAL A 32 -5.59 0.54 6.43
C VAL A 32 -4.59 -0.16 7.34
N LEU A 33 -3.35 -0.31 6.88
CA LEU A 33 -2.26 -0.87 7.66
C LEU A 33 -1.42 0.27 8.24
N ASP A 34 -1.04 0.13 9.50
CA ASP A 34 -0.24 1.12 10.22
C ASP A 34 1.25 1.06 9.81
N THR A 35 1.94 2.19 9.98
CA THR A 35 3.40 2.27 9.85
C THR A 35 4.08 1.40 10.90
N GLN A 36 5.08 0.65 10.49
CA GLN A 36 5.96 -0.10 11.38
C GLN A 36 7.30 0.60 11.53
N THR A 37 7.79 0.69 12.77
CA THR A 37 9.07 1.34 13.09
C THR A 37 10.01 0.33 13.74
N ASN A 38 11.23 0.25 13.24
CA ASN A 38 12.34 -0.45 13.88
C ASN A 38 13.48 0.54 14.17
N SER A 39 14.09 0.43 15.34
CA SER A 39 15.19 1.30 15.77
C SER A 39 16.35 0.42 16.22
N GLU A 40 17.42 0.38 15.43
CA GLU A 40 18.62 -0.39 15.72
C GLU A 40 19.84 0.52 15.77
N GLY A 41 20.41 0.67 16.97
CA GLY A 41 21.54 1.57 17.21
C GLY A 41 21.17 3.03 16.95
N SER A 42 21.80 3.64 15.93
CA SER A 42 21.61 5.06 15.55
C SER A 42 20.76 5.24 14.29
N VAL A 43 20.08 4.19 13.84
CA VAL A 43 19.23 4.19 12.64
C VAL A 43 17.80 3.87 13.04
N ILE A 44 16.86 4.70 12.60
CA ILE A 44 15.43 4.45 12.70
C ILE A 44 14.90 4.19 11.29
N VAL A 45 14.22 3.07 11.11
CA VAL A 45 13.58 2.65 9.86
C VAL A 45 12.07 2.63 10.09
N GLU A 46 11.34 3.41 9.31
CA GLU A 46 9.87 3.42 9.32
C GLU A 46 9.35 2.96 7.97
N ILE A 47 8.44 1.99 7.96
CA ILE A 47 7.84 1.41 6.76
C ILE A 47 6.33 1.59 6.84
N THR A 48 5.76 2.37 5.93
CA THR A 48 4.32 2.52 5.76
C THR A 48 3.85 1.64 4.59
N PRO A 49 2.96 0.67 4.84
CA PRO A 49 2.35 -0.12 3.77
C PRO A 49 1.46 0.74 2.86
N PRO A 50 1.21 0.31 1.60
CA PRO A 50 0.28 1.01 0.73
C PRO A 50 -1.13 1.01 1.32
N GLN A 51 -1.78 2.17 1.34
CA GLN A 51 -3.16 2.32 1.79
C GLN A 51 -4.17 1.67 0.83
N ASP A 52 -3.81 1.64 -0.46
CA ASP A 52 -4.60 1.02 -1.51
C ASP A 52 -3.96 -0.31 -1.92
N ILE A 53 -4.17 -1.36 -1.13
CA ILE A 53 -4.02 -2.74 -1.61
C ILE A 53 -5.22 -3.03 -2.52
N LEU A 54 -5.36 -2.27 -3.59
CA LEU A 54 -6.30 -2.60 -4.64
C LEU A 54 -5.75 -3.87 -5.29
N GLU A 55 -6.52 -4.96 -5.21
CA GLU A 55 -6.28 -6.30 -5.81
C GLU A 55 -5.81 -6.29 -7.29
N ASN A 56 -5.81 -5.12 -7.95
CA ASN A 56 -5.42 -4.94 -9.34
C ASN A 56 -4.06 -4.26 -9.56
N PHE A 57 -3.33 -3.87 -8.50
CA PHE A 57 -1.96 -3.39 -8.69
C PHE A 57 -0.97 -4.56 -8.61
N ASN A 58 -0.31 -4.83 -9.74
CA ASN A 58 0.81 -5.77 -9.84
C ASN A 58 2.07 -5.30 -9.09
N ILE A 59 2.05 -4.11 -8.49
CA ILE A 59 3.20 -3.47 -7.87
C ILE A 59 2.79 -2.98 -6.48
N TRP A 60 3.57 -3.34 -5.46
CA TRP A 60 3.43 -2.82 -4.11
C TRP A 60 4.44 -1.72 -3.87
N ARG A 61 3.97 -0.53 -3.51
CA ARG A 61 4.83 0.60 -3.16
C ARG A 61 4.75 0.84 -1.65
N PHE A 62 5.89 0.73 -0.98
CA PHE A 62 6.05 1.03 0.43
C PHE A 62 6.71 2.39 0.58
N SER A 63 6.24 3.20 1.52
CA SER A 63 7.00 4.39 1.92
C SER A 63 8.00 3.97 2.98
N VAL A 64 9.28 4.18 2.71
CA VAL A 64 10.35 3.87 3.66
C VAL A 64 11.07 5.15 4.06
N ASN A 65 11.10 5.42 5.36
CA ASN A 65 11.85 6.52 5.94
C ASN A 65 13.05 5.98 6.70
N LEU A 66 14.25 6.43 6.34
CA LEU A 66 15.51 6.06 6.97
C LEU A 66 16.07 7.31 7.68
N ASN A 67 16.01 7.32 9.00
CA ASN A 67 16.57 8.38 9.81
C ASN A 67 17.92 7.94 10.37
N THR A 68 18.98 8.43 9.75
CA THR A 68 20.37 8.24 10.17
C THR A 68 20.89 9.57 10.68
N HIS A 69 21.27 9.65 11.96
CA HIS A 69 21.65 10.93 12.56
C HIS A 69 22.86 11.63 11.90
N SER A 70 23.73 10.91 11.18
CA SER A 70 24.99 11.50 10.67
C SER A 70 25.63 10.79 9.45
N ILE A 71 24.97 9.82 8.81
CA ILE A 71 25.59 8.99 7.76
C ILE A 71 24.83 9.18 6.45
N GLU A 72 25.58 9.40 5.37
CA GLU A 72 25.02 9.45 4.03
C GLU A 72 24.69 8.03 3.57
N LEU A 73 23.43 7.80 3.19
CA LEU A 73 22.97 6.55 2.58
C LEU A 73 23.48 6.49 1.14
N THR A 74 24.64 5.85 0.96
CA THR A 74 25.26 5.65 -0.37
C THR A 74 24.99 4.27 -0.97
N GLU A 75 24.33 3.40 -0.20
CA GLU A 75 24.04 2.03 -0.59
C GLU A 75 22.87 1.95 -1.57
N ASP A 76 22.95 0.98 -2.47
CA ASP A 76 21.87 0.66 -3.40
C ASP A 76 20.78 -0.14 -2.67
N LEU A 77 19.74 0.56 -2.23
CA LEU A 77 18.64 -0.02 -1.45
C LEU A 77 17.88 -1.11 -2.22
N THR A 78 17.96 -1.16 -3.55
CA THR A 78 17.38 -2.27 -4.34
C THR A 78 18.14 -3.58 -4.18
N LYS A 79 19.42 -3.51 -3.75
CA LYS A 79 20.30 -4.68 -3.57
C LYS A 79 20.39 -5.16 -2.14
N ILE A 80 20.11 -4.28 -1.17
CA ILE A 80 20.30 -4.57 0.26
C ILE A 80 18.99 -4.69 1.04
N SER A 81 17.84 -4.57 0.39
CA SER A 81 16.53 -4.78 1.02
C SER A 81 15.77 -5.92 0.35
N VAL A 82 14.93 -6.59 1.14
CA VAL A 82 14.04 -7.67 0.68
C VAL A 82 12.73 -7.61 1.44
N LEU A 83 11.65 -7.97 0.78
CA LEU A 83 10.37 -8.27 1.43
C LEU A 83 10.27 -9.78 1.62
N ILE A 84 9.89 -10.20 2.82
CA ILE A 84 9.70 -11.62 3.17
C ILE A 84 8.25 -11.81 3.61
N ASP A 85 7.55 -12.77 3.02
CA ASP A 85 6.18 -13.11 3.44
C ASP A 85 6.15 -14.08 4.64
N ASP A 86 4.95 -14.37 5.13
CA ASP A 86 4.69 -15.27 6.26
C ASP A 86 5.17 -16.71 6.02
N LYS A 87 5.44 -17.10 4.77
CA LYS A 87 5.94 -18.41 4.37
C LYS A 87 7.45 -18.39 4.10
N GLY A 88 8.12 -17.26 4.33
CA GLY A 88 9.55 -17.10 4.10
C GLY A 88 9.93 -16.90 2.63
N LYS A 89 8.97 -16.62 1.74
CA LYS A 89 9.29 -16.30 0.35
C LYS A 89 9.86 -14.89 0.27
N ILE A 90 10.94 -14.76 -0.49
CA ILE A 90 11.71 -13.52 -0.67
C ILE A 90 11.27 -12.83 -1.96
N TYR A 91 11.04 -11.52 -1.87
CA TYR A 91 10.74 -10.63 -2.98
C TYR A 91 11.77 -9.50 -2.99
N ASN A 92 12.51 -9.36 -4.09
CA ASN A 92 13.46 -8.27 -4.26
C ASN A 92 12.73 -7.02 -4.77
N PRO A 93 13.13 -5.81 -4.35
CA PRO A 93 12.58 -4.57 -4.89
C PRO A 93 12.84 -4.45 -6.39
N GLU A 94 11.84 -4.00 -7.15
CA GLU A 94 12.01 -3.71 -8.58
C GLU A 94 12.67 -2.33 -8.81
N SER A 95 12.40 -1.37 -7.93
CA SER A 95 12.90 -0.01 -8.00
C SER A 95 12.87 0.66 -6.64
N TRP A 96 13.71 1.69 -6.46
CA TRP A 96 13.69 2.57 -5.30
C TRP A 96 13.53 4.02 -5.77
N ASP A 97 12.44 4.66 -5.38
CA ASP A 97 12.20 6.08 -5.66
C ASP A 97 12.83 6.90 -4.52
N GLU A 98 13.97 7.55 -4.75
CA GLU A 98 14.52 8.52 -3.80
C GLU A 98 13.60 9.75 -3.75
N VAL A 99 12.74 9.84 -2.74
CA VAL A 99 12.03 11.09 -2.47
C VAL A 99 12.98 12.03 -1.74
N VAL A 100 13.80 12.76 -2.50
CA VAL A 100 14.65 13.81 -1.93
C VAL A 100 13.78 15.03 -1.62
N PHE A 101 13.41 15.22 -0.36
CA PHE A 101 12.79 16.47 0.09
C PHE A 101 13.85 17.58 0.22
N TYR A 102 14.17 18.25 -0.90
CA TYR A 102 15.08 19.40 -0.96
C TYR A 102 14.59 20.68 -0.23
N TYR A 103 13.61 20.61 0.67
CA TYR A 103 12.94 21.81 1.20
C TYR A 103 13.63 22.48 2.42
N LEU A 104 14.64 21.86 3.03
CA LEU A 104 15.30 22.43 4.23
C LEU A 104 16.69 23.03 3.98
N LYS A 105 17.31 22.84 2.81
CA LYS A 105 18.66 23.36 2.53
C LYS A 105 18.68 24.85 2.12
N LEU A 106 17.53 25.42 1.71
CA LEU A 106 17.47 26.81 1.23
C LEU A 106 17.09 27.85 2.30
N LEU A 107 16.50 27.45 3.44
CA LEU A 107 15.99 28.41 4.44
C LEU A 107 16.98 28.77 5.55
N THR A 108 18.01 27.95 5.81
CA THR A 108 18.99 28.25 6.86
C THR A 108 20.18 29.07 6.38
N HIS A 109 20.43 29.14 5.06
CA HIS A 109 21.54 29.94 4.52
C HIS A 109 21.14 31.38 4.14
N TYR A 110 19.84 31.68 4.01
CA TYR A 110 19.36 32.99 3.55
C TYR A 110 18.97 33.98 4.66
N GLN A 111 19.06 33.59 5.94
CA GLN A 111 18.67 34.46 7.07
C GLN A 111 19.84 34.84 8.01
N LYS A 112 21.10 34.71 7.56
CA LYS A 112 22.26 35.11 8.38
C LYS A 112 23.34 35.91 7.63
N LEU A 113 22.91 36.71 6.64
CA LEU A 113 23.66 37.88 6.19
C LEU A 113 23.14 39.13 6.88
#